data_AF-A0A6B0SXN8-F1
#
_entry.id   AF-A0A6B0SXN8-F1
#
_cell.length_a   1.000
_cell.length_b   1.000
_cell.length_c   1.000
_cell.angle_alpha   90.00
_cell.angle_beta   90.00
_cell.angle_gamma   90.00
#
_symmetry.space_group_name_H-M   'P 1'
#
loop_
_entity.id
_entity.type
_entity.pdbx_description
1 polymer ?
#
loop_
_entity_poly.entity_id
_entity_poly.type
_entity_poly.pdbx_seq_one_letter_code
_entity_poly.pdbx_strand_id
1 'polypeptide(L)'
;MAAIETVVYALHLLFAGLWTGSVMYGAATLPGVANSVSVSVRDSLVSTLRNISRASAAVLLLTGGYMLTLAGYTEGNSLTGTGQGHLVLTMVVLWFALAGLVEVAGGKLEDGEDAAGLLYGAAIVAVLLLLDASALLTNAV
;
A
#
# COMPACT_ATOMS: atom_id res chain seq x y z
N MET A 1 24.31 -1.42 -11.27
CA MET A 1 23.09 -0.61 -11.18
C MET A 1 23.42 0.84 -11.44
N ALA A 2 22.64 1.52 -12.27
CA ALA A 2 22.76 2.96 -12.46
C ALA A 2 22.27 3.71 -11.19
N ALA A 3 22.70 4.96 -11.01
CA ALA A 3 22.28 5.79 -9.88
C ALA A 3 20.74 5.96 -9.81
N ILE A 4 20.09 6.06 -10.98
CA ILE A 4 18.63 6.20 -11.08
C ILE A 4 17.89 4.94 -10.59
N GLU A 5 18.37 3.75 -10.94
CA GLU A 5 17.80 2.49 -10.47
C GLU A 5 17.85 2.43 -8.94
N THR A 6 19.00 2.78 -8.37
CA THR A 6 19.19 2.80 -6.90
C THR A 6 18.18 3.72 -6.22
N VAL A 7 17.98 4.93 -6.76
CA VAL A 7 16.99 5.88 -6.24
C VAL A 7 15.57 5.32 -6.35
N VAL A 8 15.22 4.71 -7.48
CA VAL A 8 13.88 4.12 -7.68
C VAL A 8 13.61 2.99 -6.68
N TYR A 9 14.54 2.04 -6.53
CA TYR A 9 14.40 0.95 -5.57
C TYR A 9 14.32 1.48 -4.13
N ALA A 10 15.14 2.46 -3.77
CA ALA A 10 15.12 3.08 -2.45
C ALA A 10 13.78 3.76 -2.15
N LEU A 11 13.25 4.55 -3.09
CA LEU A 11 11.94 5.18 -2.94
C LEU A 11 10.82 4.15 -2.85
N HIS A 12 10.86 3.10 -3.68
CA HIS A 12 9.85 2.05 -3.68
C HIS A 12 9.78 1.37 -2.31
N LEU A 13 10.92 0.92 -1.78
CA LEU A 13 11.00 0.25 -0.49
C LEU A 13 10.62 1.17 0.68
N LEU A 14 11.08 2.42 0.66
CA LEU A 14 10.75 3.41 1.69
C LEU A 14 9.24 3.64 1.76
N PHE A 15 8.58 3.89 0.63
CA PHE A 15 7.15 4.15 0.60
C PHE A 15 6.31 2.90 0.83
N ALA A 16 6.79 1.71 0.43
CA ALA A 16 6.14 0.45 0.80
C ALA A 16 6.13 0.26 2.33
N GLY A 17 7.28 0.47 2.99
CA GLY A 17 7.38 0.42 4.44
C GLY A 17 6.54 1.48 5.14
N LEU A 18 6.59 2.73 4.66
CA LEU A 18 5.80 3.84 5.20
C LEU A 18 4.30 3.58 5.11
N TRP A 19 3.83 3.12 3.95
CA TRP A 19 2.40 2.86 3.74
C TRP A 19 1.91 1.75 4.65
N THR A 20 2.61 0.61 4.65
CA THR A 20 2.27 -0.52 5.51
C THR A 20 2.30 -0.14 6.98
N GLY A 21 3.36 0.54 7.44
CA GLY A 21 3.47 0.98 8.83
C GLY A 21 2.36 1.94 9.25
N SER A 22 1.98 2.88 8.38
CA SER A 22 0.91 3.84 8.66
C SER A 22 -0.46 3.16 8.77
N VAL A 23 -0.75 2.20 7.89
CA VAL A 23 -2.01 1.44 7.94
C VAL A 23 -2.06 0.54 9.18
N MET A 24 -0.97 -0.16 9.50
CA MET A 24 -0.89 -0.98 10.71
C MET A 24 -1.08 -0.13 11.98
N TYR A 25 -0.47 1.05 12.04
CA TYR A 25 -0.67 2.00 13.13
C TYR A 25 -2.12 2.48 13.21
N GLY A 26 -2.72 2.86 12.08
CA GLY A 26 -4.13 3.26 12.01
C GLY A 26 -5.07 2.16 12.50
N ALA A 27 -4.85 0.92 12.07
CA ALA A 27 -5.64 -0.23 12.49
C ALA A 27 -5.47 -0.57 13.98
N ALA A 28 -4.27 -0.41 14.54
CA ALA A 28 -4.02 -0.67 15.94
C ALA A 28 -4.58 0.41 16.88
N THR A 29 -4.74 1.64 16.41
CA THR A 29 -5.04 2.81 17.27
C THR A 29 -6.45 3.36 17.07
N LEU A 30 -6.85 3.64 15.82
CA LEU A 30 -8.09 4.37 15.53
C LEU A 30 -9.35 3.69 16.09
N PRO A 31 -9.54 2.36 16.01
CA PRO A 31 -10.72 1.71 16.59
C PRO A 31 -10.88 1.96 18.10
N GLY A 32 -9.76 2.09 18.83
CA GLY A 32 -9.77 2.30 20.28
C GLY A 32 -9.90 3.76 20.71
N VAL A 33 -9.47 4.71 19.87
CA VAL A 33 -9.36 6.13 20.26
C VAL A 33 -10.34 7.05 19.55
N ALA A 34 -10.89 6.68 18.40
CA ALA A 34 -11.69 7.58 17.55
C ALA A 34 -12.88 8.22 18.25
N ASN A 35 -13.54 7.52 19.18
CA ASN A 35 -14.69 8.05 19.94
C ASN A 35 -14.30 8.76 21.24
N SER A 36 -13.02 8.72 21.62
CA SER A 36 -12.50 9.29 22.88
C SER A 36 -11.79 10.63 22.70
N VAL A 37 -11.45 10.99 21.45
CA VAL A 37 -10.76 12.23 21.10
C VAL A 37 -11.74 13.26 20.51
N SER A 38 -11.33 14.53 20.45
CA SER A 38 -12.15 15.54 19.77
C SER A 38 -12.24 15.25 18.27
N VAL A 39 -13.35 15.65 17.64
CA VAL A 39 -13.59 15.53 16.20
C VAL A 39 -12.42 16.10 15.39
N SER A 40 -11.92 17.28 15.77
CA SER A 40 -10.76 17.90 15.12
C SER A 40 -9.49 17.04 15.13
N VAL A 41 -9.22 16.34 16.23
CA VAL A 41 -8.05 15.46 16.34
C VAL A 41 -8.26 14.20 15.51
N ARG A 42 -9.45 13.61 15.58
CA ARG A 42 -9.82 12.44 14.76
C ARG A 42 -9.67 12.74 13.27
N ASP A 43 -10.23 13.85 12.81
CA ASP A 43 -10.21 14.24 11.39
C ASP A 43 -8.77 14.52 10.93
N SER A 44 -7.94 15.13 11.78
CA SER A 44 -6.51 15.31 11.48
C SER A 44 -5.79 13.97 11.31
N LEU A 45 -6.01 12.99 12.20
CA LEU A 45 -5.40 11.67 12.11
C LEU A 45 -5.84 10.92 10.84
N VAL A 46 -7.14 10.95 10.55
CA VAL A 46 -7.72 10.33 9.36
C VAL A 46 -7.19 10.98 8.08
N SER A 47 -7.15 12.31 8.03
CA SER A 47 -6.60 13.06 6.89
C SER A 47 -5.12 12.74 6.67
N THR A 48 -4.31 12.69 7.73
CA THR A 48 -2.91 12.28 7.62
C THR A 48 -2.77 10.86 7.06
N LEU A 49 -3.53 9.89 7.58
CA LEU A 49 -3.50 8.51 7.09
C LEU A 49 -3.86 8.44 5.60
N ARG A 50 -4.94 9.10 5.18
CA ARG A 50 -5.37 9.15 3.77
C ARG A 50 -4.33 9.81 2.87
N ASN A 51 -3.75 10.92 3.30
CA ASN A 51 -2.75 11.64 2.51
C ASN A 51 -1.46 10.82 2.34
N ILE A 52 -0.98 10.17 3.41
CA ILE A 52 0.16 9.25 3.32
C ILE A 52 -0.18 8.07 2.39
N SER A 53 -1.38 7.50 2.52
CA SER A 53 -1.83 6.38 1.69
C SER A 53 -1.87 6.77 0.20
N ARG A 54 -2.45 7.91 -0.14
CA ARG A 54 -2.53 8.43 -1.52
C ARG A 54 -1.15 8.75 -2.09
N ALA A 55 -0.29 9.41 -1.32
CA ALA A 55 1.07 9.73 -1.73
C ALA A 55 1.89 8.45 -1.97
N SER A 56 1.78 7.47 -1.06
CA SER A 56 2.48 6.19 -1.19
C SER A 56 1.99 5.40 -2.39
N ALA A 57 0.67 5.31 -2.60
CA ALA A 57 0.10 4.66 -3.78
C ALA A 57 0.63 5.28 -5.09
N ALA A 58 0.69 6.62 -5.17
CA ALA A 58 1.22 7.31 -6.34
C ALA A 58 2.72 7.02 -6.56
N VAL A 59 3.54 7.14 -5.51
CA VAL A 59 4.99 6.89 -5.60
C VAL A 59 5.27 5.43 -5.98
N LEU A 60 4.56 4.48 -5.37
CA LEU A 60 4.72 3.05 -5.66
C LEU A 60 4.27 2.69 -7.06
N LEU A 61 3.20 3.29 -7.57
CA LEU A 61 2.78 3.08 -8.96
C LEU A 61 3.84 3.58 -9.95
N LEU A 62 4.42 4.77 -9.70
CA LEU A 62 5.46 5.32 -10.57
C LEU A 62 6.76 4.50 -10.52
N THR A 63 7.24 4.21 -9.31
CA THR A 63 8.49 3.45 -9.10
C THR A 63 8.33 2.00 -9.52
N GLY A 64 7.22 1.34 -9.18
CA GLY A 64 6.89 -0.02 -9.59
C GLY A 64 6.66 -0.13 -11.10
N GLY A 65 6.02 0.86 -11.72
CA GLY A 65 5.89 0.92 -13.17
C GLY A 65 7.23 1.03 -13.89
N TYR A 66 8.19 1.78 -13.34
CA TYR A 66 9.57 1.80 -13.87
C TYR A 66 10.29 0.47 -13.62
N MET A 67 10.15 -0.14 -12.44
CA MET A 67 10.76 -1.43 -12.15
C MET A 67 10.20 -2.56 -13.05
N LEU A 68 8.91 -2.48 -13.39
CA LEU A 68 8.24 -3.39 -14.33
C LEU A 68 8.89 -3.36 -15.72
N THR A 69 9.29 -2.19 -16.22
CA THR A 69 9.99 -2.09 -17.51
C THR A 69 11.42 -2.61 -17.41
N LEU A 70 12.13 -2.29 -16.32
CA LEU A 70 13.50 -2.79 -16.10
C LEU A 70 13.56 -4.32 -16.00
N ALA A 71 12.52 -4.95 -15.45
CA ALA A 71 12.42 -6.39 -15.32
C ALA A 71 11.90 -7.10 -16.59
N GLY A 72 11.65 -6.36 -17.69
CA GLY A 72 11.21 -6.93 -18.97
C GLY A 72 9.77 -7.44 -18.98
N TYR A 73 8.95 -7.13 -17.97
CA TYR A 73 7.54 -7.58 -17.94
C TYR A 73 6.68 -6.92 -19.01
N THR A 74 7.11 -5.79 -19.58
CA THR A 74 6.43 -5.14 -20.71
C THR A 74 6.68 -5.83 -22.05
N GLU A 75 7.56 -6.83 -22.12
CA GLU A 75 7.90 -7.53 -23.34
C GLU A 75 7.06 -8.79 -23.54
N GLY A 76 6.43 -8.90 -24.72
CA GLY A 76 5.61 -10.05 -25.10
C GLY A 76 4.49 -10.35 -24.09
N ASN A 77 4.39 -11.61 -23.66
CA ASN A 77 3.40 -12.08 -22.69
C ASN A 77 4.03 -12.31 -21.30
N SER A 78 5.16 -11.69 -20.96
CA SER A 78 5.85 -11.97 -19.69
C SER A 78 4.97 -11.68 -18.46
N LEU A 79 4.25 -10.56 -18.46
CA LEU A 79 3.38 -10.14 -17.35
C LEU A 79 2.18 -11.07 -17.12
N THR A 80 1.59 -11.63 -18.17
CA THR A 80 0.36 -12.46 -18.07
C THR A 80 0.60 -13.95 -18.30
N GLY A 81 1.80 -14.32 -18.74
CA GLY A 81 2.17 -15.68 -19.12
C GLY A 81 3.12 -16.38 -18.14
N THR A 82 3.61 -15.68 -17.12
CA THR A 82 4.57 -16.23 -16.14
C THR A 82 4.04 -16.15 -14.72
N GLY A 83 4.47 -17.05 -13.84
CA GLY A 83 4.08 -17.02 -12.42
C GLY A 83 4.49 -15.71 -11.73
N GLN A 84 5.69 -15.20 -12.04
CA GLN A 84 6.16 -13.92 -11.49
C GLN A 84 5.33 -12.74 -12.01
N GLY A 85 4.94 -12.74 -13.30
CA GLY A 85 4.05 -11.72 -13.84
C GLY A 85 2.69 -11.66 -13.12
N HIS A 86 2.12 -12.82 -12.77
CA HIS A 86 0.90 -12.88 -11.97
C HIS A 86 1.08 -12.33 -10.55
N LEU A 87 2.25 -12.49 -9.93
CA LEU A 87 2.55 -11.84 -8.65
C LEU A 87 2.58 -10.31 -8.81
N VAL A 88 3.20 -9.78 -9.87
CA VAL A 88 3.17 -8.33 -10.14
C VAL A 88 1.72 -7.83 -10.32
N LEU A 89 0.88 -8.57 -11.04
CA LEU A 89 -0.55 -8.23 -11.16
C LEU A 89 -1.27 -8.31 -9.81
N THR A 90 -0.98 -9.32 -9.01
CA THR A 90 -1.50 -9.47 -7.64
C THR A 90 -1.13 -8.27 -6.78
N MET A 91 0.14 -7.84 -6.80
CA MET A 91 0.63 -6.65 -6.10
C MET A 91 -0.20 -5.41 -6.44
N VAL A 92 -0.44 -5.16 -7.73
CA VAL A 92 -1.22 -4.01 -8.19
C VAL A 92 -2.67 -4.07 -7.69
N VAL A 93 -3.31 -5.24 -7.76
CA VAL A 93 -4.66 -5.45 -7.22
C VAL A 93 -4.70 -5.18 -5.72
N LEU A 94 -3.72 -5.69 -4.97
CA LEU A 94 -3.61 -5.47 -3.53
C LEU A 94 -3.35 -3.98 -3.19
N TRP A 95 -2.61 -3.23 -4.00
CA TRP A 95 -2.46 -1.77 -3.83
C TRP A 95 -3.79 -1.04 -3.94
N PHE A 96 -4.58 -1.36 -4.97
CA PHE A 96 -5.91 -0.74 -5.13
C PHE A 96 -6.85 -1.14 -3.99
N ALA A 97 -6.81 -2.40 -3.55
CA ALA A 97 -7.58 -2.85 -2.41
C ALA A 97 -7.18 -2.09 -1.13
N LEU A 98 -5.88 -1.93 -0.86
CA LEU A 98 -5.38 -1.20 0.31
C LEU A 98 -5.81 0.28 0.25
N ALA A 99 -5.61 0.94 -0.88
CA ALA A 99 -5.99 2.34 -1.08
C ALA A 99 -7.50 2.52 -0.90
N GLY A 100 -8.31 1.65 -1.50
CA GLY A 100 -9.77 1.67 -1.37
C GLY A 100 -10.23 1.47 0.07
N LEU A 101 -9.67 0.48 0.78
CA LEU A 101 -10.03 0.22 2.18
C LEU A 101 -9.69 1.40 3.09
N VAL A 102 -8.51 2.01 2.93
CA VAL A 102 -8.11 3.19 3.72
C VAL A 102 -9.00 4.39 3.42
N GLU A 103 -9.35 4.60 2.16
CA GLU A 103 -10.19 5.71 1.74
C GLU A 103 -11.62 5.59 2.28
N VAL A 104 -12.22 4.39 2.19
CA VAL A 104 -13.55 4.11 2.73
C VAL A 104 -13.55 4.17 4.26
N ALA A 105 -12.54 3.59 4.91
CA ALA A 105 -12.39 3.66 6.37
C ALA A 105 -12.28 5.10 6.85
N GLY A 106 -11.51 5.93 6.15
CA GLY A 106 -11.37 7.34 6.46
C GLY A 106 -12.68 8.12 6.33
N GLY A 107 -13.43 7.91 5.25
CA GLY A 107 -14.75 8.54 5.09
C GLY A 107 -15.71 8.16 6.23
N LYS A 108 -15.77 6.88 6.59
CA LYS A 108 -16.57 6.41 7.73
C LYS A 108 -16.17 7.08 9.06
N LEU A 109 -14.87 7.22 9.32
CA LEU A 109 -14.39 7.86 10.55
C LEU A 109 -14.70 9.37 10.60
N GLU A 110 -14.61 10.07 9.47
CA GLU A 110 -15.02 11.47 9.35
C GLU A 110 -16.52 11.63 9.66
N ASP A 111 -17.35 10.72 9.15
CA ASP A 111 -18.79 10.66 9.41
C ASP A 111 -19.15 10.17 10.84
N GLY A 112 -18.16 9.75 11.63
CA GLY A 112 -18.34 9.23 12.99
C GLY A 112 -18.91 7.81 13.04
N GLU A 113 -18.82 7.06 11.95
CA GLU A 113 -19.22 5.66 11.86
C GLU A 113 -18.09 4.70 12.30
N ASP A 114 -18.45 3.46 12.61
CA ASP A 114 -17.46 2.41 12.86
C ASP A 114 -16.75 1.99 11.56
N ALA A 115 -15.42 2.00 11.60
CA ALA A 115 -14.53 1.61 10.50
C ALA A 115 -13.54 0.51 10.89
N ALA A 116 -13.66 -0.09 12.08
CA ALA A 116 -12.67 -1.02 12.62
C ALA A 116 -12.41 -2.20 11.69
N GLY A 117 -13.48 -2.83 11.17
CA GLY A 117 -13.36 -3.94 10.23
C GLY A 117 -12.59 -3.59 8.94
N LEU A 118 -12.78 -2.38 8.41
CA LEU A 118 -12.08 -1.90 7.21
C LEU A 118 -10.60 -1.66 7.50
N LEU A 119 -10.27 -1.09 8.65
CA LEU A 119 -8.88 -0.88 9.05
C LEU A 119 -8.15 -2.20 9.30
N TYR A 120 -8.79 -3.19 9.93
CA TYR A 120 -8.22 -4.52 10.06
C TYR A 120 -8.05 -5.22 8.71
N GLY A 121 -9.03 -5.08 7.81
CA GLY A 121 -8.90 -5.55 6.43
C GLY A 121 -7.71 -4.91 5.72
N ALA A 122 -7.55 -3.58 5.85
CA ALA A 122 -6.41 -2.85 5.29
C ALA A 122 -5.08 -3.34 5.86
N ALA A 123 -5.00 -3.60 7.17
CA ALA A 123 -3.82 -4.18 7.81
C ALA A 123 -3.47 -5.56 7.25
N ILE A 124 -4.46 -6.43 7.05
CA ILE A 124 -4.26 -7.74 6.41
C ILE A 124 -3.72 -7.57 4.99
N VAL A 125 -4.33 -6.69 4.18
CA VAL A 125 -3.86 -6.42 2.81
C VAL A 125 -2.43 -5.87 2.80
N ALA A 126 -2.07 -5.00 3.74
CA ALA A 126 -0.72 -4.47 3.87
C ALA A 126 0.30 -5.58 4.17
N VAL A 127 -0.05 -6.56 5.01
CA VAL A 127 0.80 -7.75 5.23
C VAL A 127 0.88 -8.62 3.97
N LEU A 128 -0.23 -8.83 3.26
CA LEU A 128 -0.24 -9.59 2.00
C LEU A 128 0.67 -8.96 0.94
N LEU A 129 0.73 -7.62 0.85
CA LEU A 129 1.67 -6.92 -0.03
C LEU A 129 3.13 -7.23 0.30
N LEU A 130 3.50 -7.29 1.59
CA LEU A 130 4.86 -7.67 1.99
C LEU A 130 5.17 -9.13 1.66
N LEU A 131 4.20 -10.03 1.80
CA LEU A 131 4.34 -11.43 1.45
C LEU A 131 4.48 -11.62 -0.07
N ASP A 132 3.69 -10.90 -0.86
CA ASP A 132 3.79 -10.90 -2.32
C ASP A 132 5.15 -10.36 -2.79
N ALA A 133 5.63 -9.26 -2.19
CA ALA A 133 6.95 -8.71 -2.45
C ALA A 133 8.07 -9.72 -2.12
N SER A 134 7.91 -10.45 -1.01
CA SER A 134 8.84 -11.49 -0.61
C SER A 134 8.84 -12.65 -1.60
N ALA A 135 7.66 -13.09 -2.06
CA ALA A 135 7.53 -14.15 -3.06
C ALA A 135 8.15 -13.75 -4.41
N LEU A 136 7.98 -12.50 -4.83
CA LEU A 136 8.64 -11.95 -6.01
C LEU A 136 10.18 -12.00 -5.88
N LEU A 137 10.71 -11.62 -4.72
CA LEU A 137 12.15 -11.66 -4.46
C LEU A 137 12.70 -13.08 -4.45
N THR A 138 12.02 -14.03 -3.80
CA THR A 138 12.51 -15.42 -3.70
C THR A 138 12.44 -16.19 -5.00
N ASN A 139 11.47 -15.88 -5.87
CA ASN A 139 11.37 -16.51 -7.18
C ASN A 139 12.35 -15.92 -8.21
N ALA A 140 13.06 -14.83 -7.88
CA ALA A 140 14.01 -14.15 -8.76
C ALA A 140 15.45 -14.67 -8.65
N VAL A 141 15.73 -15.58 -7.71
CA VAL A 141 17.05 -16.22 -7.45
C VAL A 141 17.00 -17.67 -7.90
#